data_AF-A0A7V8F3T5-F1
#
_entry.id   AF-A0A7V8F3T5-F1
#
_cell.length_a   1.000
_cell.length_b   1.000
_cell.length_c   1.000
_cell.angle_alpha   90.00
_cell.angle_beta   90.00
_cell.angle_gamma   90.00
#
_symmetry.space_group_name_H-M   'P 1'
#
loop_
_entity.id
_entity.type
_entity.pdbx_description
1 polymer ?
#
loop_
_entity_poly.entity_id
_entity_poly.type
_entity_poly.pdbx_seq_one_letter_code
_entity_poly.pdbx_strand_id
1 'polypeptide(L)'
;MAIDRETQVLTAAYAGGIRSPRELANFMAQVTHESNGLNRLEESFRYMRGTAQIPVQAAWREGPSVLDAARRDALLGKPQRLAELMYGNRNGNDHPGDGFRYHGRGYLPVPGKDHYRAASHALGIDLVDHPELAADPGHAASIAVWYWRSHVPQEAREDVKAATQALNGRLYGLDDRKARFDTWERRLTPTLMERLAEGDVGKTASPAQREDRAHPAEREKAAATKERVKKRRKIVTETDAPDDPIDQEAMYEQQRRMIETKHRLAEMVSPHHHHHRHHHHHDTEALRHRSHPQHLLYTQALAAVHKLDESHHRRSDERSENLAAALAMEAHDKGMTRIDHVALSDDAQRTYAVEGDLNSPLKKIAEVNTEQAVLSAQDPHNGASTEAVAKADPDPIPPAPVIKPHGH
;
A
#
# COMPACT_ATOMS: atom_id res chain seq x y z
N MET A 1 7.53 15.21 1.43
CA MET A 1 7.17 16.22 0.40
C MET A 1 6.02 15.69 -0.48
N ALA A 2 4.81 15.55 0.07
CA ALA A 2 3.64 15.04 -0.68
C ALA A 2 2.80 16.16 -1.33
N ILE A 3 3.19 17.43 -1.14
CA ILE A 3 2.39 18.61 -1.48
C ILE A 3 2.49 19.05 -2.96
N ASP A 4 3.35 18.43 -3.78
CA ASP A 4 3.58 18.90 -5.17
C ASP A 4 2.87 18.07 -6.26
N ARG A 5 2.79 16.73 -6.14
CA ARG A 5 2.24 15.87 -7.21
C ARG A 5 0.74 15.99 -7.43
N GLU A 6 -0.05 16.00 -6.35
CA GLU A 6 -1.51 16.16 -6.47
C GLU A 6 -1.87 17.49 -7.13
N THR A 7 -1.18 18.56 -6.73
CA THR A 7 -1.35 19.89 -7.31
C THR A 7 -0.98 19.91 -8.79
N GLN A 8 0.14 19.27 -9.18
CA GLN A 8 0.56 19.16 -10.57
C GLN A 8 -0.49 18.44 -11.42
N VAL A 9 -0.99 17.29 -10.95
CA VAL A 9 -2.00 16.51 -11.69
C VAL A 9 -3.31 17.29 -11.81
N LEU A 10 -3.78 17.91 -10.73
CA LEU A 10 -4.99 18.74 -10.76
C LEU A 10 -4.84 19.93 -11.73
N THR A 11 -3.69 20.60 -11.70
CA THR A 11 -3.39 21.74 -12.57
C THR A 11 -3.33 21.30 -14.04
N ALA A 12 -2.64 20.20 -14.33
CA ALA A 12 -2.56 19.64 -15.68
C ALA A 12 -3.93 19.20 -16.20
N ALA A 13 -4.73 18.53 -15.36
CA ALA A 13 -6.09 18.11 -15.72
C ALA A 13 -6.99 19.30 -16.04
N TYR A 14 -6.96 20.33 -15.20
CA TYR A 14 -7.75 21.52 -15.40
C TYR A 14 -7.31 22.29 -16.67
N ALA A 15 -6.00 22.45 -16.88
CA ALA A 15 -5.44 23.04 -18.09
C ALA A 15 -5.80 22.24 -19.35
N GLY A 16 -5.79 20.91 -19.25
CA GLY A 16 -6.22 19.98 -20.31
C GLY A 16 -7.74 19.89 -20.52
N GLY A 17 -8.53 20.72 -19.84
CA GLY A 17 -9.96 20.87 -20.08
C GLY A 17 -10.86 19.94 -19.27
N ILE A 18 -10.37 19.30 -18.22
CA ILE A 18 -11.19 18.58 -17.24
C ILE A 18 -11.72 19.61 -16.22
N ARG A 19 -12.89 20.18 -16.53
CA ARG A 19 -13.43 21.35 -15.79
C ARG A 19 -14.56 21.01 -14.82
N SER A 20 -15.28 19.91 -15.05
CA SER A 20 -16.30 19.45 -14.10
C SER A 20 -15.63 18.97 -12.82
N PRO A 21 -16.07 19.42 -11.62
CA PRO A 21 -15.55 18.91 -10.35
C PRO A 21 -15.72 17.39 -10.23
N ARG A 22 -16.84 16.86 -10.75
CA ARG A 22 -17.16 15.44 -10.69
C ARG A 22 -16.30 14.62 -11.65
N GLU A 23 -16.08 15.11 -12.87
CA GLU A 23 -15.12 14.51 -13.79
C GLU A 23 -13.71 14.53 -13.19
N LEU A 24 -13.29 15.66 -12.64
CA LEU A 24 -11.96 15.82 -12.04
C LEU A 24 -11.78 14.88 -10.84
N ALA A 25 -12.81 14.69 -10.02
CA ALA A 25 -12.80 13.70 -8.94
C ALA A 25 -12.61 12.28 -9.46
N ASN A 26 -13.32 11.91 -10.53
CA ASN A 26 -13.20 10.58 -11.13
C ASN A 26 -11.82 10.37 -11.76
N PHE A 27 -11.34 11.35 -12.53
CA PHE A 27 -9.98 11.32 -13.07
C PHE A 27 -8.94 11.12 -11.97
N MET A 28 -8.99 11.91 -10.90
CA MET A 28 -8.07 11.77 -9.77
C MET A 28 -8.22 10.44 -9.04
N ALA A 29 -9.42 9.88 -8.96
CA ALA A 29 -9.65 8.55 -8.38
C ALA A 29 -8.93 7.46 -9.17
N GLN A 30 -9.03 7.48 -10.50
CA GLN A 30 -8.35 6.52 -11.37
C GLN A 30 -6.82 6.67 -11.27
N VAL A 31 -6.32 7.89 -11.44
CA VAL A 31 -4.89 8.21 -11.38
C VAL A 31 -4.30 7.78 -10.04
N THR A 32 -4.95 8.12 -8.92
CA THR A 32 -4.43 7.75 -7.59
C THR A 32 -4.57 6.26 -7.27
N HIS A 33 -5.52 5.54 -7.88
CA HIS A 33 -5.59 4.09 -7.79
C HIS A 33 -4.40 3.43 -8.50
N GLU A 34 -4.21 3.74 -9.79
CA GLU A 34 -3.19 3.08 -10.63
C GLU A 34 -1.75 3.32 -10.15
N SER A 35 -1.51 4.51 -9.61
CA SER A 35 -0.18 4.98 -9.19
C SER A 35 0.11 4.81 -7.70
N ASN A 36 -0.72 4.07 -6.96
CA ASN A 36 -0.59 3.92 -5.51
C ASN A 36 -0.50 5.30 -4.79
N GLY A 37 -1.47 6.16 -5.04
CA GLY A 37 -1.53 7.51 -4.48
C GLY A 37 -0.47 8.45 -5.03
N LEU A 38 -0.18 8.39 -6.33
CA LEU A 38 0.86 9.19 -7.01
C LEU A 38 2.29 8.88 -6.58
N ASN A 39 2.52 7.74 -5.92
CA ASN A 39 3.83 7.34 -5.42
C ASN A 39 4.59 6.43 -6.40
N ARG A 40 3.90 5.81 -7.36
CA ARG A 40 4.46 4.92 -8.38
C ARG A 40 4.26 5.50 -9.77
N LEU A 41 5.36 5.73 -10.47
CA LEU A 41 5.41 6.28 -11.84
C LEU A 41 6.03 5.31 -12.86
N GLU A 42 6.49 4.16 -12.40
CA GLU A 42 7.08 3.13 -13.24
C GLU A 42 6.76 1.77 -12.64
N GLU A 43 6.49 0.80 -13.51
CA GLU A 43 6.37 -0.58 -13.10
C GLU A 43 7.73 -1.11 -12.61
N SER A 44 7.75 -1.67 -11.41
CA SER A 44 8.97 -2.23 -10.86
C SER A 44 9.18 -3.65 -11.37
N PHE A 45 10.31 -3.86 -12.05
CA PHE A 45 10.85 -5.18 -12.29
C PHE A 45 11.89 -5.61 -11.24
N ARG A 46 11.91 -4.93 -10.09
CA ARG A 46 12.76 -5.31 -8.95
C ARG A 46 12.02 -6.34 -8.11
N TYR A 47 12.47 -7.58 -8.22
CA TYR A 47 11.90 -8.74 -7.53
C TYR A 47 12.86 -9.20 -6.45
N MET A 48 12.41 -9.27 -5.20
CA MET A 48 13.27 -9.65 -4.06
C MET A 48 12.82 -10.90 -3.31
N ARG A 49 11.58 -11.36 -3.51
CA ARG A 49 10.98 -12.49 -2.79
C ARG A 49 10.55 -13.63 -3.73
N GLY A 50 11.49 -14.50 -4.10
CA GLY A 50 11.21 -15.74 -4.85
C GLY A 50 10.49 -15.56 -6.22
N THR A 51 10.24 -16.64 -6.95
CA THR A 51 9.57 -16.56 -8.26
C THR A 51 8.04 -16.46 -8.15
N ALA A 52 7.47 -16.82 -6.99
CA ALA A 52 6.04 -16.80 -6.72
C ALA A 52 5.43 -15.37 -6.73
N GLN A 53 6.22 -14.34 -6.41
CA GLN A 53 5.79 -12.94 -6.44
C GLN A 53 5.52 -12.40 -7.86
N ILE A 54 5.76 -13.20 -8.91
CA ILE A 54 5.66 -12.78 -10.32
C ILE A 54 4.49 -13.49 -11.03
N PRO A 55 3.23 -13.24 -10.65
CA PRO A 55 2.08 -13.80 -11.36
C PRO A 55 1.82 -12.99 -12.62
N VAL A 56 2.02 -13.59 -13.79
CA VAL A 56 1.64 -12.91 -15.02
C VAL A 56 1.09 -13.90 -16.04
N GLN A 57 -0.24 -14.10 -16.00
CA GLN A 57 -1.02 -14.96 -16.90
C GLN A 57 -0.67 -14.75 -18.37
N ALA A 58 -0.34 -13.51 -18.75
CA ALA A 58 0.04 -13.14 -20.10
C ALA A 58 1.32 -13.85 -20.61
N ALA A 59 2.23 -14.24 -19.71
CA ALA A 59 3.52 -14.86 -20.02
C ALA A 59 3.46 -16.40 -20.08
N TRP A 60 2.30 -17.01 -19.81
CA TRP A 60 2.14 -18.48 -19.83
C TRP A 60 2.16 -19.06 -21.25
N ARG A 61 2.07 -18.23 -22.29
CA ARG A 61 2.03 -18.63 -23.70
C ARG A 61 3.26 -19.39 -24.16
N GLU A 62 4.43 -19.01 -23.63
CA GLU A 62 5.73 -19.63 -23.95
C GLU A 62 6.03 -20.86 -23.08
N GLY A 63 5.10 -21.23 -22.20
CA GLY A 63 5.18 -22.39 -21.34
C GLY A 63 5.84 -22.15 -19.97
N PRO A 64 5.58 -23.03 -18.98
CA PRO A 64 6.02 -22.83 -17.59
C PRO A 64 7.53 -22.73 -17.41
N SER A 65 8.32 -23.52 -18.16
CA SER A 65 9.78 -23.56 -18.03
C SER A 65 10.45 -22.25 -18.48
N VAL A 66 9.94 -21.65 -19.57
CA VAL A 66 10.43 -20.36 -20.10
C VAL A 66 10.10 -19.24 -19.13
N LEU A 67 8.88 -19.23 -18.58
CA LEU A 67 8.46 -18.26 -17.57
C LEU A 67 9.32 -18.38 -16.30
N ASP A 68 9.56 -19.59 -15.79
CA ASP A 68 10.36 -19.77 -14.58
C ASP A 68 11.83 -19.37 -14.76
N ALA A 69 12.40 -19.60 -15.94
CA ALA A 69 13.74 -19.10 -16.27
C ALA A 69 13.77 -17.56 -16.25
N ALA A 70 12.80 -16.91 -16.90
CA ALA A 70 12.70 -15.45 -16.92
C ALA A 70 12.48 -14.85 -15.51
N ARG A 71 11.69 -15.52 -14.66
CA ARG A 71 11.50 -15.12 -13.25
C ARG A 71 12.80 -15.21 -12.44
N ARG A 72 13.61 -16.25 -12.66
CA ARG A 72 14.94 -16.37 -12.03
C ARG A 72 15.89 -15.27 -12.51
N ASP A 73 15.91 -14.96 -13.81
CA ASP A 73 16.71 -13.86 -14.34
C ASP A 73 16.29 -12.52 -13.71
N ALA A 74 14.98 -12.29 -13.56
CA ALA A 74 14.45 -11.06 -12.97
C ALA A 74 14.83 -10.90 -11.48
N LEU A 75 14.85 -12.00 -10.70
CA LEU A 75 15.37 -12.00 -9.32
C LEU A 75 16.85 -11.61 -9.23
N LEU A 76 17.63 -11.90 -10.28
CA LEU A 76 19.04 -11.52 -10.39
C LEU A 76 19.22 -10.10 -10.98
N GLY A 77 18.15 -9.32 -11.09
CA GLY A 77 18.18 -7.96 -11.65
C GLY A 77 18.26 -7.92 -13.18
N LYS A 78 17.92 -9.02 -13.87
CA LYS A 78 17.88 -9.11 -15.35
C LYS A 78 16.44 -9.33 -15.85
N PRO A 79 15.55 -8.32 -15.74
CA PRO A 79 14.13 -8.50 -16.01
C PRO A 79 13.73 -8.47 -17.48
N GLN A 80 14.65 -8.22 -18.41
CA GLN A 80 14.36 -7.96 -19.82
C GLN A 80 13.57 -9.11 -20.45
N ARG A 81 13.97 -10.35 -20.15
CA ARG A 81 13.28 -11.54 -20.66
C ARG A 81 11.86 -11.64 -20.11
N LEU A 82 11.64 -11.31 -18.85
CA LEU A 82 10.32 -11.32 -18.24
C LEU A 82 9.42 -10.25 -18.86
N ALA A 83 9.93 -9.02 -19.02
CA ALA A 83 9.20 -7.94 -19.67
C ALA A 83 8.84 -8.28 -21.14
N GLU A 84 9.75 -8.95 -21.85
CA GLU A 84 9.49 -9.44 -23.21
C GLU A 84 8.36 -10.47 -23.23
N LEU A 85 8.31 -11.43 -22.30
CA LEU A 85 7.20 -12.38 -22.19
C LEU A 85 5.86 -11.69 -21.86
N MET A 86 5.92 -10.59 -21.09
CA MET A 86 4.74 -9.84 -20.67
C MET A 86 4.18 -8.97 -21.79
N TYR A 87 5.05 -8.25 -22.51
CA TYR A 87 4.67 -7.13 -23.39
C TYR A 87 5.17 -7.25 -24.83
N GLY A 88 6.07 -8.18 -25.13
CA GLY A 88 6.55 -8.43 -26.49
C GLY A 88 5.42 -8.83 -27.44
N ASN A 89 5.57 -8.45 -28.70
CA ASN A 89 4.62 -8.70 -29.80
C ASN A 89 3.20 -8.14 -29.55
N ARG A 90 3.08 -7.06 -28.78
CA ARG A 90 1.81 -6.38 -28.46
C ARG A 90 1.97 -4.89 -28.51
N ASN A 91 0.91 -4.18 -28.88
CA ASN A 91 0.83 -2.71 -28.84
C ASN A 91 2.07 -2.03 -29.47
N GLY A 92 2.51 -2.54 -30.63
CA GLY A 92 3.66 -2.03 -31.38
C GLY A 92 5.03 -2.48 -30.89
N ASN A 93 5.13 -3.34 -29.87
CA ASN A 93 6.39 -3.95 -29.45
C ASN A 93 6.79 -5.06 -30.42
N ASP A 94 7.38 -4.70 -31.55
CA ASP A 94 7.67 -5.57 -32.69
C ASP A 94 9.14 -5.99 -32.81
N HIS A 95 10.01 -5.42 -31.97
CA HIS A 95 11.42 -5.77 -31.91
C HIS A 95 11.85 -6.35 -30.55
N PRO A 96 12.86 -7.23 -30.53
CA PRO A 96 13.43 -7.73 -29.29
C PRO A 96 13.83 -6.60 -28.34
N GLY A 97 13.33 -6.64 -27.11
CA GLY A 97 13.64 -5.64 -26.08
C GLY A 97 12.60 -4.52 -25.99
N ASP A 98 11.68 -4.40 -26.96
CA ASP A 98 10.59 -3.42 -26.90
C ASP A 98 9.70 -3.66 -25.69
N GLY A 99 9.50 -4.92 -25.27
CA GLY A 99 8.70 -5.24 -24.09
C GLY A 99 9.26 -4.62 -22.80
N PHE A 100 10.59 -4.55 -22.66
CA PHE A 100 11.24 -3.86 -21.54
C PHE A 100 11.33 -2.35 -21.77
N ARG A 101 11.62 -1.91 -22.99
CA ARG A 101 11.80 -0.49 -23.32
C ARG A 101 10.51 0.31 -23.10
N TYR A 102 9.37 -0.23 -23.56
CA TYR A 102 8.06 0.42 -23.54
C TYR A 102 7.09 -0.19 -22.51
N HIS A 103 7.59 -0.55 -21.34
CA HIS A 103 6.75 -1.02 -20.23
C HIS A 103 5.92 0.12 -19.60
N GLY A 104 5.05 -0.22 -18.65
CA GLY A 104 4.12 0.73 -18.03
C GLY A 104 4.81 1.84 -17.22
N ARG A 105 4.56 3.10 -17.59
CA ARG A 105 5.03 4.31 -16.89
C ARG A 105 3.93 5.36 -16.76
N GLY A 106 4.12 6.30 -15.84
CA GLY A 106 3.20 7.40 -15.56
C GLY A 106 2.11 7.04 -14.55
N TYR A 107 1.17 7.97 -14.35
CA TYR A 107 0.11 7.81 -13.36
C TYR A 107 -1.04 6.89 -13.82
N LEU A 108 -1.25 6.77 -15.14
CA LEU A 108 -2.16 5.80 -15.78
C LEU A 108 -1.31 4.96 -16.75
N PRO A 109 -0.61 3.92 -16.25
CA PRO A 109 0.39 3.23 -17.03
C PRO A 109 -0.24 2.34 -18.10
N VAL A 110 0.22 2.52 -19.34
CA VAL A 110 -0.22 1.70 -20.48
C VAL A 110 1.02 1.27 -21.28
N PRO A 111 1.34 -0.04 -21.30
CA PRO A 111 2.55 -0.55 -21.95
C PRO A 111 2.36 -0.68 -23.47
N GLY A 112 3.45 -0.46 -24.22
CA GLY A 112 3.52 -0.66 -25.67
C GLY A 112 3.97 0.56 -26.45
N LYS A 113 4.88 0.35 -27.41
CA LYS A 113 5.44 1.37 -28.30
C LYS A 113 4.40 2.21 -29.03
N ASP A 114 3.26 1.64 -29.41
CA ASP A 114 2.19 2.37 -30.08
C ASP A 114 1.56 3.43 -29.16
N HIS A 115 1.41 3.13 -27.86
CA HIS A 115 0.92 4.11 -26.90
C HIS A 115 1.93 5.23 -26.68
N TYR A 116 3.22 4.89 -26.58
CA TYR A 116 4.29 5.88 -26.48
C TYR A 116 4.35 6.78 -27.72
N ARG A 117 4.19 6.21 -28.93
CA ARG A 117 4.14 6.97 -30.19
C ARG A 117 2.93 7.90 -30.25
N ALA A 118 1.75 7.40 -29.86
CA ALA A 118 0.52 8.19 -29.84
C ALA A 118 0.60 9.36 -28.85
N ALA A 119 1.10 9.10 -27.63
CA ALA A 119 1.33 10.14 -26.63
C ALA A 119 2.38 11.14 -27.10
N SER A 120 3.46 10.67 -27.74
CA SER A 120 4.52 11.54 -28.27
C SER A 120 3.97 12.54 -29.29
N HIS A 121 3.17 12.03 -30.23
CA HIS A 121 2.53 12.85 -31.25
C HIS A 121 1.55 13.86 -30.65
N ALA A 122 0.73 13.44 -29.69
CA ALA A 122 -0.30 14.28 -29.10
C ALA A 122 0.26 15.37 -28.17
N LEU A 123 1.37 15.10 -27.49
CA LEU A 123 1.94 16.00 -26.47
C LEU A 123 3.21 16.72 -26.94
N GLY A 124 3.80 16.34 -28.07
CA GLY A 124 5.07 16.89 -28.54
C GLY A 124 6.26 16.51 -27.66
N ILE A 125 6.18 15.39 -26.94
CA ILE A 125 7.23 14.85 -26.08
C ILE A 125 7.84 13.64 -26.79
N ASP A 126 9.15 13.53 -26.89
CA ASP A 126 9.79 12.39 -27.56
C ASP A 126 9.83 11.14 -26.66
N LEU A 127 8.70 10.45 -26.52
CA LEU A 127 8.61 9.24 -25.70
C LEU A 127 9.04 7.98 -26.46
N VAL A 128 9.26 8.06 -27.78
CA VAL A 128 9.70 6.90 -28.59
C VAL A 128 11.19 6.66 -28.38
N ASP A 129 12.00 7.71 -28.48
CA ASP A 129 13.44 7.62 -28.27
C ASP A 129 13.80 7.76 -26.77
N HIS A 130 12.99 8.50 -26.00
CA HIS A 130 13.15 8.72 -24.56
C HIS A 130 11.93 8.27 -23.72
N PRO A 131 11.61 6.96 -23.68
CA PRO A 131 10.44 6.45 -22.95
C PRO A 131 10.49 6.69 -21.43
N GLU A 132 11.66 6.87 -20.84
CA GLU A 132 11.85 7.23 -19.44
C GLU A 132 11.19 8.56 -19.06
N LEU A 133 10.99 9.47 -20.02
CA LEU A 133 10.30 10.74 -19.80
C LEU A 133 8.86 10.55 -19.34
N ALA A 134 8.22 9.41 -19.65
CA ALA A 134 6.88 9.10 -19.16
C ALA A 134 6.80 8.91 -17.63
N ALA A 135 7.94 8.71 -16.96
CA ALA A 135 8.04 8.63 -15.50
C ALA A 135 8.40 9.98 -14.85
N ASP A 136 8.63 11.05 -15.61
CA ASP A 136 8.71 12.41 -15.07
C ASP A 136 7.31 12.84 -14.57
N PRO A 137 7.16 13.38 -13.33
CA PRO A 137 5.85 13.74 -12.79
C PRO A 137 5.03 14.70 -13.66
N GLY A 138 5.68 15.68 -14.30
CA GLY A 138 5.02 16.68 -15.14
C GLY A 138 4.52 16.06 -16.45
N HIS A 139 5.38 15.28 -17.12
CA HIS A 139 4.98 14.54 -18.32
C HIS A 139 3.92 13.47 -17.99
N ALA A 140 4.08 12.73 -16.89
CA ALA A 140 3.13 11.71 -16.44
C ALA A 140 1.73 12.28 -16.21
N ALA A 141 1.63 13.50 -15.67
CA ALA A 141 0.36 14.20 -15.53
C ALA A 141 -0.26 14.52 -16.91
N SER A 142 0.52 15.09 -17.83
CA SER A 142 0.06 15.39 -19.20
C SER A 142 -0.38 14.15 -19.96
N ILE A 143 0.38 13.05 -19.85
CA ILE A 143 0.06 11.75 -20.45
C ILE A 143 -1.25 11.20 -19.86
N ALA A 144 -1.42 11.23 -18.54
CA ALA A 144 -2.65 10.75 -17.92
C ALA A 144 -3.88 11.54 -18.40
N VAL A 145 -3.78 12.87 -18.51
CA VAL A 145 -4.86 13.73 -19.01
C VAL A 145 -5.19 13.43 -20.48
N TRP A 146 -4.17 13.32 -21.33
CA TRP A 146 -4.35 12.93 -22.73
C TRP A 146 -5.02 11.56 -22.85
N TYR A 147 -4.54 10.57 -22.09
CA TYR A 147 -5.05 9.21 -22.15
C TYR A 147 -6.52 9.16 -21.72
N TRP A 148 -6.85 9.79 -20.59
CA TRP A 148 -8.23 9.94 -20.10
C TRP A 148 -9.16 10.51 -21.16
N ARG A 149 -8.78 11.65 -21.77
CA ARG A 149 -9.61 12.33 -22.77
C ARG A 149 -9.78 11.54 -24.06
N SER A 150 -8.78 10.75 -24.42
CA SER A 150 -8.78 9.96 -25.66
C SER A 150 -9.51 8.62 -25.52
N HIS A 151 -9.60 8.06 -24.30
CA HIS A 151 -10.09 6.69 -24.08
C HIS A 151 -11.38 6.62 -23.25
N VAL A 152 -11.72 7.65 -22.47
CA VAL A 152 -12.98 7.68 -21.71
C VAL A 152 -14.02 8.51 -22.46
N PRO A 153 -15.11 7.90 -22.95
CA PRO A 153 -16.22 8.61 -23.59
C PRO A 153 -16.81 9.65 -22.66
N GLN A 154 -17.23 10.80 -23.20
CA GLN A 154 -17.65 11.96 -22.39
C GLN A 154 -18.75 11.61 -21.38
N GLU A 155 -19.72 10.78 -21.77
CA GLU A 155 -20.82 10.27 -20.96
C GLU A 155 -20.37 9.36 -19.81
N ALA A 156 -19.19 8.75 -19.92
CA ALA A 156 -18.63 7.86 -18.90
C ALA A 156 -17.73 8.60 -17.89
N ARG A 157 -17.33 9.85 -18.17
CA ARG A 157 -16.30 10.55 -17.40
C ARG A 157 -16.69 10.93 -15.98
N GLU A 158 -17.97 11.03 -15.68
CA GLU A 158 -18.47 11.32 -14.32
C GLU A 158 -18.98 10.06 -13.58
N ASP A 159 -18.89 8.90 -14.21
CA ASP A 159 -19.26 7.61 -13.63
C ASP A 159 -18.00 6.77 -13.41
N VAL A 160 -17.71 6.46 -12.14
CA VAL A 160 -16.51 5.69 -11.77
C VAL A 160 -16.50 4.31 -12.40
N LYS A 161 -17.64 3.62 -12.46
CA LYS A 161 -17.73 2.28 -13.02
C LYS A 161 -17.55 2.31 -14.54
N ALA A 162 -18.22 3.23 -15.23
CA ALA A 162 -18.12 3.36 -16.67
C ALA A 162 -16.70 3.78 -17.10
N ALA A 163 -16.08 4.74 -16.41
CA ALA A 163 -14.70 5.13 -16.66
C ALA A 163 -13.71 3.99 -16.39
N THR A 164 -13.90 3.23 -15.30
CA THR A 164 -13.06 2.05 -14.99
C THR A 164 -13.16 1.00 -16.10
N GLN A 165 -14.38 0.74 -16.58
CA GLN A 165 -14.60 -0.19 -17.68
C GLN A 165 -13.96 0.31 -18.99
N ALA A 166 -14.04 1.61 -19.29
CA ALA A 166 -13.43 2.20 -20.48
C ALA A 166 -11.90 2.13 -20.46
N LEU A 167 -11.27 2.36 -19.29
CA LEU A 167 -9.81 2.33 -19.15
C LEU A 167 -9.24 0.92 -19.14
N ASN A 168 -9.86 0.01 -18.38
CA ASN A 168 -9.26 -1.29 -18.04
C ASN A 168 -9.93 -2.48 -18.75
N GLY A 169 -11.08 -2.27 -19.39
CA GLY A 169 -11.92 -3.35 -19.94
C GLY A 169 -12.51 -4.30 -18.88
N ARG A 170 -12.22 -4.04 -17.59
CA ARG A 170 -12.59 -4.84 -16.41
C ARG A 170 -12.82 -3.90 -15.23
N LEU A 171 -13.46 -4.42 -14.17
CA LEU A 171 -13.81 -3.65 -12.97
C LEU A 171 -12.86 -3.91 -11.78
N TYR A 172 -11.59 -4.25 -12.04
CA TYR A 172 -10.63 -4.48 -10.96
C TYR A 172 -10.36 -3.20 -10.15
N GLY A 173 -10.40 -3.36 -8.82
CA GLY A 173 -10.22 -2.25 -7.88
C GLY A 173 -11.38 -1.24 -7.85
N LEU A 174 -12.57 -1.58 -8.36
CA LEU A 174 -13.69 -0.63 -8.46
C LEU A 174 -14.07 0.01 -7.12
N ASP A 175 -14.06 -0.75 -6.03
CA ASP A 175 -14.46 -0.22 -4.71
C ASP A 175 -13.42 0.76 -4.15
N ASP A 176 -12.12 0.51 -4.35
CA ASP A 176 -11.06 1.47 -4.01
C ASP A 176 -11.17 2.75 -4.88
N ARG A 177 -11.47 2.61 -6.17
CA ARG A 177 -11.72 3.76 -7.07
C ARG A 177 -12.92 4.59 -6.61
N LYS A 178 -14.02 3.96 -6.18
CA LYS A 178 -15.18 4.66 -5.61
C LYS A 178 -14.83 5.40 -4.32
N ALA A 179 -14.11 4.75 -3.40
CA ALA A 179 -13.69 5.39 -2.15
C ALA A 179 -12.77 6.60 -2.40
N ARG A 180 -11.87 6.50 -3.39
CA ARG A 180 -11.03 7.62 -3.83
C ARG A 180 -11.85 8.72 -4.49
N PHE A 181 -12.83 8.38 -5.31
CA PHE A 181 -13.76 9.34 -5.90
C PHE A 181 -14.49 10.14 -4.82
N ASP A 182 -15.10 9.48 -3.83
CA ASP A 182 -15.78 10.16 -2.72
C ASP A 182 -14.84 11.05 -1.90
N THR A 183 -13.58 10.66 -1.81
CA THR A 183 -12.53 11.47 -1.17
C THR A 183 -12.20 12.72 -1.99
N TRP A 184 -12.01 12.57 -3.30
CA TRP A 184 -11.70 13.69 -4.19
C TRP A 184 -12.88 14.64 -4.38
N GLU A 185 -14.12 14.13 -4.49
CA GLU A 185 -15.32 14.94 -4.60
C GLU A 185 -15.48 15.87 -3.37
N ARG A 186 -15.19 15.37 -2.16
CA ARG A 186 -15.18 16.20 -0.94
C ARG A 186 -14.04 17.21 -0.91
N ARG A 187 -12.88 16.90 -1.49
CA ARG A 187 -11.70 17.79 -1.52
C ARG A 187 -11.84 18.91 -2.55
N LEU A 188 -12.51 18.65 -3.68
CA LEU A 188 -12.74 19.60 -4.78
C LEU A 188 -13.87 20.59 -4.45
N THR A 189 -13.66 21.37 -3.39
CA THR A 189 -14.59 22.43 -2.98
C THR A 189 -14.69 23.53 -4.05
N PRO A 190 -15.78 24.32 -4.09
CA PRO A 190 -15.89 25.46 -5.02
C PRO A 190 -14.68 26.39 -4.98
N THR A 191 -14.18 26.70 -3.78
CA THR A 191 -12.98 27.53 -3.60
C THR A 191 -11.72 26.89 -4.21
N LEU A 192 -11.55 25.56 -4.11
CA LEU A 192 -10.41 24.90 -4.77
C LEU A 192 -10.56 24.94 -6.30
N MET A 193 -11.78 24.75 -6.81
CA MET A 193 -12.07 24.83 -8.24
C MET A 193 -11.84 26.24 -8.81
N GLU A 194 -12.19 27.29 -8.07
CA GLU A 194 -11.88 28.69 -8.41
C GLU A 194 -10.36 28.91 -8.47
N ARG A 195 -9.62 28.44 -7.46
CA ARG A 195 -8.16 28.55 -7.47
C ARG A 195 -7.49 27.79 -8.61
N LEU A 196 -8.05 26.64 -9.01
CA LEU A 196 -7.61 25.92 -10.21
C LEU A 196 -7.87 26.75 -11.48
N ALA A 197 -9.02 27.43 -11.55
CA ALA A 197 -9.36 28.32 -12.66
C ALA A 197 -8.42 29.52 -12.76
N GLU A 198 -7.98 30.06 -11.63
CA GLU A 198 -7.05 31.18 -11.54
C GLU A 198 -5.57 30.77 -11.72
N GLY A 199 -5.26 29.46 -11.68
CA GLY A 199 -3.87 28.97 -11.70
C GLY A 199 -3.11 29.19 -10.39
N ASP A 200 -3.81 29.36 -9.27
CA ASP A 200 -3.26 29.74 -7.95
C ASP A 200 -3.20 28.56 -6.94
N VAL A 201 -3.25 27.33 -7.44
CA VAL A 201 -3.10 26.12 -6.61
C VAL A 201 -1.62 25.86 -6.35
N GLY A 202 -1.25 25.64 -5.08
CA GLY A 202 0.13 25.45 -4.64
C GLY A 202 0.83 26.72 -4.11
N LYS A 203 0.26 27.91 -4.33
CA LYS A 203 0.71 29.13 -3.64
C LYS A 203 0.19 29.14 -2.21
N THR A 204 1.08 29.29 -1.22
CA THR A 204 0.68 29.54 0.17
C THR A 204 0.03 30.92 0.24
N ALA A 205 -1.22 30.97 0.70
CA ALA A 205 -1.89 32.26 0.93
C ALA A 205 -1.05 33.10 1.90
N SER A 206 -0.66 34.31 1.48
CA SER A 206 0.08 35.23 2.34
C SER A 206 -0.80 35.62 3.54
N PRO A 207 -0.27 35.79 4.76
CA PRO A 207 -1.06 36.10 5.95
C PRO A 207 -2.01 37.30 5.78
N ALA A 208 -1.65 38.25 4.92
CA ALA A 208 -2.42 39.44 4.61
C ALA A 208 -3.79 39.16 3.95
N GLN A 209 -3.97 38.05 3.23
CA GLN A 209 -5.24 37.74 2.55
C GLN A 209 -6.26 37.04 3.47
N ARG A 210 -5.84 36.57 4.66
CA ARG A 210 -6.73 35.90 5.62
C ARG A 210 -7.53 36.88 6.49
N GLU A 211 -7.08 38.11 6.66
CA GLU A 211 -7.73 39.07 7.57
C GLU A 211 -8.95 39.77 6.96
N ASP A 212 -9.05 39.81 5.62
CA ASP A 212 -10.09 40.55 4.91
C ASP A 212 -11.40 39.77 4.69
N ARG A 213 -11.42 38.44 4.90
CA ARG A 213 -12.60 37.59 4.62
C ARG A 213 -13.35 37.07 5.87
N ALA A 214 -12.95 37.45 7.09
CA ALA A 214 -13.64 36.99 8.30
C ALA A 214 -14.87 37.86 8.63
N HIS A 215 -16.05 37.24 8.69
CA HIS A 215 -17.31 37.87 9.07
C HIS A 215 -17.27 38.45 10.51
N PRO A 216 -18.01 39.54 10.80
CA PRO A 216 -17.93 40.25 12.10
C PRO A 216 -18.13 39.37 13.34
N ALA A 217 -18.98 38.34 13.24
CA ALA A 217 -19.28 37.41 14.33
C ALA A 217 -18.10 36.49 14.73
N GLU A 218 -17.16 36.23 13.81
CA GLU A 218 -15.96 35.43 14.09
C GLU A 218 -14.87 36.27 14.76
N ARG A 219 -14.81 37.57 14.45
CA ARG A 219 -13.88 38.53 15.06
C ARG A 219 -14.12 38.68 16.57
N GLU A 220 -15.38 38.68 17.00
CA GLU A 220 -15.77 38.81 18.40
C GLU A 220 -15.43 37.56 19.23
N LYS A 221 -15.64 36.35 18.67
CA LYS A 221 -15.25 35.08 19.31
C LYS A 221 -13.74 34.90 19.40
N ALA A 222 -12.99 35.35 18.39
CA ALA A 222 -11.52 35.32 18.38
C ALA A 222 -10.92 36.30 19.40
N ALA A 223 -11.51 37.49 19.57
CA ALA A 223 -11.09 38.47 20.57
C ALA A 223 -11.30 37.96 22.00
N ALA A 224 -12.48 37.38 22.30
CA ALA A 224 -12.79 36.79 23.60
C ALA A 224 -11.87 35.60 23.96
N THR A 225 -11.47 34.82 22.95
CA THR A 225 -10.53 33.70 23.12
C THR A 225 -9.10 34.18 23.39
N LYS A 226 -8.63 35.21 22.66
CA LYS A 226 -7.32 35.84 22.91
C LYS A 226 -7.23 36.45 24.30
N GLU A 227 -8.31 37.07 24.79
CA GLU A 227 -8.33 37.67 26.13
C GLU A 227 -8.28 36.59 27.24
N ARG A 228 -9.01 35.48 27.08
CA ARG A 228 -8.93 34.30 27.97
C ARG A 228 -7.54 33.67 28.01
N VAL A 229 -6.86 33.58 26.86
CA VAL A 229 -5.49 33.06 26.77
C VAL A 229 -4.49 34.02 27.42
N LYS A 230 -4.66 35.33 27.24
CA LYS A 230 -3.80 36.35 27.88
C LYS A 230 -3.95 36.37 29.41
N LYS A 231 -5.17 36.15 29.93
CA LYS A 231 -5.45 36.02 31.37
C LYS A 231 -4.84 34.76 31.98
N ARG A 232 -4.87 33.61 31.26
CA ARG A 232 -4.21 32.36 31.69
C ARG A 232 -2.69 32.45 31.66
N ARG A 233 -2.13 33.18 30.70
CA ARG A 233 -0.68 33.33 30.53
C ARG A 233 -0.03 34.23 31.58
N LYS A 234 -0.82 35.07 32.26
CA LYS A 234 -0.35 35.96 33.35
C LYS A 234 -0.22 35.27 34.71
N ILE A 235 -0.73 34.04 34.87
CA ILE A 235 -0.71 33.28 36.14
C ILE A 235 0.55 32.38 36.24
N VAL A 236 1.31 32.19 35.16
CA VAL A 236 2.35 31.12 35.08
C VAL A 236 3.79 31.66 35.08
N THR A 237 4.05 32.96 35.26
CA THR A 237 5.41 33.48 35.19
C THR A 237 5.72 34.45 36.33
N GLU A 238 6.21 33.91 37.43
CA GLU A 238 7.01 34.64 38.42
C GLU A 238 8.03 33.67 39.03
N THR A 239 9.26 33.68 38.52
CA THR A 239 10.53 33.52 39.25
C THR A 239 11.69 33.92 38.33
N ASP A 240 12.50 34.87 38.80
CA ASP A 240 13.66 35.46 38.14
C ASP A 240 14.99 34.72 38.43
N ALA A 241 15.92 34.85 37.46
CA ALA A 241 17.40 34.76 37.52
C ALA A 241 18.11 33.38 37.53
N PRO A 242 19.40 33.28 37.11
CA PRO A 242 20.14 33.98 36.04
C PRO A 242 20.90 33.02 35.08
N ASP A 243 21.54 33.58 34.04
CA ASP A 243 22.31 32.89 32.99
C ASP A 243 23.48 32.03 33.52
N ASP A 244 23.42 30.72 33.26
CA ASP A 244 24.55 29.77 33.33
C ASP A 244 24.46 28.77 32.15
N PRO A 245 25.57 28.18 31.70
CA PRO A 245 25.65 27.48 30.42
C PRO A 245 24.79 26.21 30.43
N ILE A 246 24.06 26.02 29.33
CA ILE A 246 23.02 25.01 29.15
C ILE A 246 23.57 23.60 29.44
N ASP A 247 23.19 23.06 30.60
CA ASP A 247 23.42 21.66 30.98
C ASP A 247 22.44 20.75 30.20
N GLN A 248 22.98 19.93 29.30
CA GLN A 248 22.20 19.03 28.45
C GLN A 248 21.47 17.94 29.27
N GLU A 249 21.94 17.61 30.47
CA GLU A 249 21.34 16.60 31.34
C GLU A 249 19.96 17.08 31.86
N ALA A 250 19.85 18.36 32.24
CA ALA A 250 18.61 18.98 32.71
C ALA A 250 17.54 19.08 31.60
N MET A 251 17.96 19.28 30.35
CA MET A 251 17.05 19.33 29.19
C MET A 251 16.47 17.94 28.88
N TYR A 252 17.27 16.87 29.02
CA TYR A 252 16.83 15.49 28.86
C TYR A 252 15.90 15.04 30.00
N GLU A 253 16.11 15.50 31.24
CA GLU A 253 15.19 15.23 32.34
C GLU A 253 13.86 15.98 32.19
N GLN A 254 13.86 17.21 31.70
CA GLN A 254 12.63 17.95 31.41
C GLN A 254 11.81 17.28 30.28
N GLN A 255 12.49 16.75 29.25
CA GLN A 255 11.86 15.93 28.21
C GLN A 255 11.33 14.59 28.76
N ARG A 256 12.06 13.92 29.66
CA ARG A 256 11.59 12.70 30.34
C ARG A 256 10.35 12.97 31.20
N ARG A 257 10.32 14.06 31.97
CA ARG A 257 9.12 14.44 32.76
C ARG A 257 7.93 14.78 31.89
N MET A 258 8.15 15.39 30.73
CA MET A 258 7.09 15.64 29.75
C MET A 258 6.54 14.34 29.14
N ILE A 259 7.41 13.35 28.89
CA ILE A 259 7.04 12.03 28.41
C ILE A 259 6.31 11.24 29.50
N GLU A 260 6.77 11.27 30.75
CA GLU A 260 6.09 10.65 31.91
C GLU A 260 4.72 11.27 32.18
N THR A 261 4.57 12.59 32.05
CA THR A 261 3.27 13.26 32.24
C THR A 261 2.28 12.90 31.12
N LYS A 262 2.78 12.70 29.89
CA LYS A 262 2.01 12.20 28.75
C LYS A 262 1.63 10.72 28.90
N HIS A 263 2.52 9.92 29.49
CA HIS A 263 2.28 8.51 29.82
C HIS A 263 1.25 8.36 30.96
N ARG A 264 1.32 9.17 32.02
CA ARG A 264 0.33 9.17 33.12
C ARG A 264 -1.09 9.54 32.68
N LEU A 265 -1.21 10.41 31.66
CA LEU A 265 -2.51 10.74 31.03
C LEU A 265 -3.02 9.63 30.11
N ALA A 266 -2.12 8.82 29.53
CA ALA A 266 -2.48 7.66 28.71
C ALA A 266 -2.87 6.44 29.57
N GLU A 267 -2.32 6.30 30.79
CA GLU A 267 -2.63 5.20 31.72
C GLU A 267 -3.99 5.33 32.43
N MET A 268 -4.65 6.51 32.38
CA MET A 268 -5.96 6.73 33.02
C MET A 268 -7.17 6.42 32.09
N VAL A 269 -6.94 5.99 30.85
CA VAL A 269 -8.02 5.60 29.92
C VAL A 269 -7.69 4.27 29.25
N SER A 270 -8.35 3.23 29.75
CA SER A 270 -8.38 1.80 29.33
C SER A 270 -7.56 0.84 30.19
N PRO A 271 -8.18 -0.25 30.70
CA PRO A 271 -7.50 -1.22 31.55
C PRO A 271 -6.49 -2.04 30.75
N HIS A 272 -5.35 -2.28 31.41
CA HIS A 272 -4.20 -3.04 30.98
C HIS A 272 -4.55 -4.43 30.42
N HIS A 273 -3.72 -4.95 29.50
CA HIS A 273 -2.83 -6.07 29.83
C HIS A 273 -1.49 -5.89 29.11
N HIS A 274 -0.44 -5.81 29.92
CA HIS A 274 0.96 -5.76 29.49
C HIS A 274 1.36 -7.07 28.80
N HIS A 275 2.14 -6.93 27.73
CA HIS A 275 3.00 -7.99 27.22
C HIS A 275 4.05 -8.36 28.28
N HIS A 276 3.75 -9.38 29.07
CA HIS A 276 4.79 -10.30 29.50
C HIS A 276 5.09 -11.23 28.32
N ARG A 277 6.31 -11.16 27.80
CA ARG A 277 6.91 -12.24 27.02
C ARG A 277 7.05 -13.45 27.94
N HIS A 278 5.99 -14.24 28.04
CA HIS A 278 6.12 -15.66 28.29
C HIS A 278 6.07 -16.33 26.92
N HIS A 279 7.17 -16.99 26.54
CA HIS A 279 7.12 -18.03 25.52
C HIS A 279 6.20 -19.14 26.06
N HIS A 280 4.90 -19.01 25.81
CA HIS A 280 4.01 -20.15 25.85
C HIS A 280 3.98 -20.73 24.43
N HIS A 281 4.80 -21.75 24.23
CA HIS A 281 4.50 -22.74 23.20
C HIS A 281 3.14 -23.35 23.57
N HIS A 282 2.08 -22.88 22.91
CA HIS A 282 0.76 -23.48 23.03
C HIS A 282 0.54 -24.37 21.82
N ASP A 283 0.45 -25.68 22.10
CA ASP A 283 0.15 -26.69 21.10
C ASP A 283 -1.13 -26.34 20.36
N THR A 284 -1.02 -26.17 19.04
CA THR A 284 -2.15 -26.05 18.11
C THR A 284 -3.06 -27.28 18.18
N GLU A 285 -2.57 -28.39 18.72
CA GLU A 285 -3.31 -29.60 19.04
C GLU A 285 -4.36 -29.38 20.14
N ALA A 286 -4.08 -28.51 21.13
CA ALA A 286 -4.99 -28.21 22.24
C ALA A 286 -6.27 -27.47 21.80
N LEU A 287 -6.21 -26.67 20.72
CA LEU A 287 -7.36 -25.91 20.17
C LEU A 287 -8.41 -26.80 19.51
N ARG A 288 -7.99 -27.98 19.04
CA ARG A 288 -8.85 -28.96 18.37
C ARG A 288 -9.71 -29.75 19.37
N HIS A 289 -9.36 -29.73 20.66
CA HIS A 289 -10.14 -30.36 21.72
C HIS A 289 -11.36 -29.53 22.14
N ARG A 290 -12.53 -30.18 22.20
CA ARG A 290 -13.83 -29.54 22.53
C ARG A 290 -13.88 -28.85 23.89
N SER A 291 -12.99 -29.19 24.82
CA SER A 291 -12.90 -28.61 26.16
C SER A 291 -12.08 -27.32 26.21
N HIS A 292 -11.45 -26.89 25.12
CA HIS A 292 -10.61 -25.70 25.10
C HIS A 292 -11.46 -24.41 25.08
N PRO A 293 -11.16 -23.39 25.91
CA PRO A 293 -11.89 -22.12 25.93
C PRO A 293 -11.97 -21.42 24.57
N GLN A 294 -10.99 -21.65 23.70
CA GLN A 294 -10.87 -21.05 22.36
C GLN A 294 -11.38 -21.96 21.21
N HIS A 295 -11.96 -23.12 21.54
CA HIS A 295 -12.49 -24.07 20.53
C HIS A 295 -13.64 -23.47 19.69
N LEU A 296 -14.42 -22.55 20.27
CA LEU A 296 -15.49 -21.85 19.55
C LEU A 296 -14.96 -20.94 18.44
N LEU A 297 -13.87 -20.19 18.68
CA LEU A 297 -13.23 -19.38 17.64
C LEU A 297 -12.60 -20.26 16.56
N TYR A 298 -11.97 -21.38 16.96
CA TYR A 298 -11.41 -22.34 16.01
C TYR A 298 -12.46 -22.95 15.07
N THR A 299 -13.58 -23.41 15.62
CA THR A 299 -14.67 -23.99 14.80
C THR A 299 -15.30 -22.97 13.86
N GLN A 300 -15.43 -21.70 14.28
CA GLN A 300 -15.90 -20.61 13.43
C GLN A 300 -14.89 -20.25 12.33
N ALA A 301 -13.60 -20.14 12.68
CA ALA A 301 -12.52 -19.93 11.71
C ALA A 301 -12.48 -21.05 10.68
N LEU A 302 -12.58 -22.31 11.11
CA LEU A 302 -12.54 -23.47 10.22
C LEU A 302 -13.70 -23.48 9.23
N ALA A 303 -14.92 -23.21 9.72
CA ALA A 303 -16.10 -23.11 8.86
C ALA A 303 -15.97 -21.97 7.84
N ALA A 304 -15.38 -20.83 8.23
CA ALA A 304 -15.17 -19.70 7.33
C ALA A 304 -14.04 -19.95 6.32
N VAL A 305 -12.95 -20.60 6.72
CA VAL A 305 -11.86 -21.03 5.82
C VAL A 305 -12.36 -22.05 4.80
N HIS A 306 -13.23 -22.99 5.19
CA HIS A 306 -13.81 -23.94 4.25
C HIS A 306 -14.70 -23.25 3.19
N LYS A 307 -15.49 -22.25 3.59
CA LYS A 307 -16.27 -21.43 2.64
C LYS A 307 -15.35 -20.62 1.72
N LEU A 308 -14.25 -20.10 2.25
CA LEU A 308 -13.22 -19.42 1.47
C LEU A 308 -12.61 -20.39 0.44
N ASP A 309 -12.18 -21.58 0.85
CA ASP A 309 -11.65 -22.61 -0.05
C ASP A 309 -12.66 -22.96 -1.16
N GLU A 310 -13.94 -23.17 -0.81
CA GLU A 310 -15.00 -23.45 -1.77
C GLU A 310 -15.18 -22.32 -2.79
N SER A 311 -15.18 -21.06 -2.32
CA SER A 311 -15.26 -19.87 -3.18
C SER A 311 -14.09 -19.71 -4.16
N HIS A 312 -12.94 -20.29 -3.81
CA HIS A 312 -11.74 -20.35 -4.65
C HIS A 312 -11.57 -21.68 -5.39
N HIS A 313 -12.61 -22.52 -5.42
CA HIS A 313 -12.60 -23.84 -6.06
C HIS A 313 -11.48 -24.76 -5.54
N ARG A 314 -11.08 -24.59 -4.28
CA ARG A 314 -10.12 -25.44 -3.58
C ARG A 314 -10.86 -26.40 -2.66
N ARG A 315 -10.33 -27.62 -2.51
CA ARG A 315 -10.80 -28.56 -1.48
C ARG A 315 -10.07 -28.27 -0.17
N SER A 316 -10.80 -28.19 0.93
CA SER A 316 -10.21 -28.04 2.26
C SER A 316 -9.32 -29.23 2.61
N ASP A 317 -8.18 -28.95 3.24
CA ASP A 317 -7.14 -29.90 3.61
C ASP A 317 -6.47 -29.47 4.93
N GLU A 318 -5.41 -30.16 5.33
CA GLU A 318 -4.66 -29.87 6.57
C GLU A 318 -4.15 -28.42 6.63
N ARG A 319 -3.84 -27.81 5.48
CA ARG A 319 -3.45 -26.40 5.39
C ARG A 319 -4.60 -25.46 5.75
N SER A 320 -5.83 -25.82 5.40
CA SER A 320 -7.05 -25.10 5.83
C SER A 320 -7.19 -25.10 7.34
N GLU A 321 -6.89 -26.24 7.97
CA GLU A 321 -7.00 -26.39 9.42
C GLU A 321 -5.91 -25.60 10.15
N ASN A 322 -4.68 -25.60 9.65
CA ASN A 322 -3.58 -24.80 10.20
C ASN A 322 -3.87 -23.30 10.10
N LEU A 323 -4.41 -22.86 8.96
CA LEU A 323 -4.85 -21.48 8.77
C LEU A 323 -5.98 -21.09 9.75
N ALA A 324 -6.96 -21.98 9.94
CA ALA A 324 -8.05 -21.76 10.87
C ALA A 324 -7.57 -21.66 12.34
N ALA A 325 -6.58 -22.48 12.73
CA ALA A 325 -5.96 -22.42 14.05
C ALA A 325 -5.25 -21.08 14.28
N ALA A 326 -4.42 -20.64 13.32
CA ALA A 326 -3.71 -19.37 13.41
C ALA A 326 -4.67 -18.18 13.51
N LEU A 327 -5.75 -18.18 12.71
CA LEU A 327 -6.78 -17.13 12.75
C LEU A 327 -7.52 -17.10 14.08
N ALA A 328 -7.84 -18.25 14.66
CA ALA A 328 -8.53 -18.33 15.95
C ALA A 328 -7.68 -17.80 17.11
N MET A 329 -6.37 -18.07 17.09
CA MET A 329 -5.42 -17.53 18.07
C MET A 329 -5.29 -16.01 17.95
N GLU A 330 -5.06 -15.50 16.74
CA GLU A 330 -4.92 -14.05 16.54
C GLU A 330 -6.23 -13.33 16.88
N ALA A 331 -7.39 -13.88 16.51
CA ALA A 331 -8.70 -13.33 16.86
C ALA A 331 -8.89 -13.25 18.38
N HIS A 332 -8.51 -14.29 19.11
CA HIS A 332 -8.54 -14.28 20.57
C HIS A 332 -7.65 -13.18 21.15
N ASP A 333 -6.42 -13.05 20.67
CA ASP A 333 -5.46 -12.06 21.17
C ASP A 333 -5.89 -10.62 20.87
N LYS A 334 -6.69 -10.41 19.82
CA LYS A 334 -7.34 -9.13 19.50
C LYS A 334 -8.66 -8.89 20.27
N GLY A 335 -9.02 -9.77 21.21
CA GLY A 335 -10.25 -9.65 21.99
C GLY A 335 -11.53 -9.84 21.17
N MET A 336 -11.45 -10.62 20.09
CA MET A 336 -12.62 -11.04 19.34
C MET A 336 -13.34 -12.16 20.09
N THR A 337 -14.67 -12.10 20.06
CA THR A 337 -15.56 -13.06 20.72
C THR A 337 -16.19 -14.03 19.73
N ARG A 338 -16.15 -13.70 18.43
CA ARG A 338 -16.57 -14.59 17.34
C ARG A 338 -15.87 -14.25 16.01
N ILE A 339 -15.92 -15.17 15.06
CA ILE A 339 -15.48 -14.96 13.67
C ILE A 339 -16.69 -15.16 12.74
N ASP A 340 -17.12 -14.07 12.10
CA ASP A 340 -18.26 -14.05 11.18
C ASP A 340 -17.81 -14.32 9.73
N HIS A 341 -16.63 -13.82 9.35
CA HIS A 341 -16.06 -14.00 8.01
C HIS A 341 -14.54 -14.24 8.05
N VAL A 342 -14.05 -14.91 7.00
CA VAL A 342 -12.62 -14.99 6.68
C VAL A 342 -12.43 -14.50 5.25
N ALA A 343 -11.47 -13.60 5.05
CA ALA A 343 -11.18 -13.01 3.74
C ALA A 343 -9.67 -13.00 3.47
N LEU A 344 -9.29 -13.17 2.20
CA LEU A 344 -7.91 -12.99 1.75
C LEU A 344 -7.68 -11.53 1.34
N SER A 345 -6.44 -11.05 1.51
CA SER A 345 -5.97 -9.88 0.79
C SER A 345 -5.92 -10.15 -0.72
N ASP A 346 -5.96 -9.10 -1.53
CA ASP A 346 -5.91 -9.21 -3.00
C ASP A 346 -4.65 -9.93 -3.51
N ASP A 347 -3.55 -9.87 -2.76
CA ASP A 347 -2.29 -10.55 -3.04
C ASP A 347 -2.15 -11.92 -2.35
N ALA A 348 -3.18 -12.36 -1.61
CA ALA A 348 -3.24 -13.57 -0.80
C ALA A 348 -2.10 -13.74 0.23
N GLN A 349 -1.38 -12.66 0.58
CA GLN A 349 -0.35 -12.71 1.63
C GLN A 349 -0.93 -12.67 3.04
N ARG A 350 -2.14 -12.11 3.19
CA ARG A 350 -2.83 -11.99 4.47
C ARG A 350 -4.18 -12.67 4.41
N THR A 351 -4.52 -13.31 5.51
CA THR A 351 -5.87 -13.79 5.77
C THR A 351 -6.41 -13.05 6.99
N TYR A 352 -7.62 -12.53 6.86
CA TYR A 352 -8.29 -11.73 7.87
C TYR A 352 -9.45 -12.52 8.48
N ALA A 353 -9.48 -12.65 9.80
CA ALA A 353 -10.67 -13.02 10.54
C ALA A 353 -11.45 -11.74 10.88
N VAL A 354 -12.76 -11.73 10.62
CA VAL A 354 -13.61 -10.55 10.78
C VAL A 354 -14.77 -10.84 11.72
N GLU A 355 -14.96 -9.98 12.73
CA GLU A 355 -16.14 -9.93 13.59
C GLU A 355 -17.01 -8.74 13.16
N GLY A 356 -18.25 -9.02 12.75
CA GLY A 356 -19.20 -8.07 12.17
C GLY A 356 -19.29 -8.11 10.65
N ASP A 357 -20.10 -7.20 10.09
CA ASP A 357 -20.32 -7.08 8.64
C ASP A 357 -19.06 -6.58 7.92
N LEU A 358 -18.72 -7.20 6.77
CA LEU A 358 -17.53 -6.86 5.97
C LEU A 358 -17.47 -5.39 5.54
N ASN A 359 -18.63 -4.75 5.32
CA ASN A 359 -18.76 -3.35 4.90
C ASN A 359 -18.93 -2.39 6.08
N SER A 360 -19.04 -2.90 7.31
CA SER A 360 -19.14 -2.05 8.49
C SER A 360 -17.80 -1.38 8.82
N PRO A 361 -17.78 -0.08 9.18
CA PRO A 361 -16.59 0.57 9.74
C PRO A 361 -16.32 0.16 11.19
N LEU A 362 -17.26 -0.54 11.84
CA LEU A 362 -17.15 -1.00 13.23
C LEU A 362 -16.69 -2.46 13.37
N LYS A 363 -16.34 -3.12 12.26
CA LYS A 363 -15.86 -4.51 12.29
C LYS A 363 -14.52 -4.60 13.04
N LYS A 364 -14.30 -5.71 13.75
CA LYS A 364 -12.97 -6.05 14.27
C LYS A 364 -12.28 -6.99 13.30
N ILE A 365 -10.95 -6.86 13.21
CA ILE A 365 -10.14 -7.64 12.29
C ILE A 365 -8.93 -8.19 13.04
N ALA A 366 -8.65 -9.46 12.82
CA ALA A 366 -7.40 -10.13 13.15
C ALA A 366 -6.73 -10.56 11.84
N GLU A 367 -5.41 -10.37 11.72
CA GLU A 367 -4.66 -10.66 10.50
C GLU A 367 -3.57 -11.70 10.74
N VAL A 368 -3.45 -12.67 9.84
CA VAL A 368 -2.32 -13.62 9.84
C VAL A 368 -1.63 -13.57 8.49
N ASN A 369 -0.33 -13.90 8.47
CA ASN A 369 0.35 -14.18 7.21
C ASN A 369 -0.13 -15.54 6.69
N THR A 370 -0.73 -15.57 5.50
CA THR A 370 -1.37 -16.75 4.93
C THR A 370 -0.38 -17.89 4.74
N GLU A 371 0.80 -17.61 4.21
CA GLU A 371 1.83 -18.62 3.95
C GLU A 371 2.38 -19.21 5.25
N GLN A 372 2.70 -18.37 6.23
CA GLN A 372 3.16 -18.85 7.55
C GLN A 372 2.08 -19.68 8.25
N ALA A 373 0.81 -19.25 8.18
CA ALA A 373 -0.31 -19.92 8.83
C ALA A 373 -0.68 -21.26 8.19
N VAL A 374 -0.54 -21.42 6.88
CA VAL A 374 -0.78 -22.72 6.21
C VAL A 374 0.40 -23.68 6.36
N LEU A 375 1.62 -23.16 6.48
CA LEU A 375 2.86 -23.93 6.62
C LEU A 375 3.21 -24.28 8.06
N SER A 376 2.53 -23.68 9.04
CA SER A 376 2.62 -24.10 10.45
C SER A 376 1.97 -25.47 10.63
N ALA A 377 2.66 -26.51 10.13
CA ALA A 377 2.52 -27.86 10.61
C ALA A 377 3.12 -27.94 12.02
N GLN A 378 2.55 -28.80 12.83
CA GLN A 378 2.98 -29.16 14.17
C GLN A 378 4.50 -29.38 14.22
N ASP A 379 5.27 -28.47 14.84
CA ASP A 379 6.56 -28.82 15.41
C ASP A 379 7.02 -27.77 16.45
N PRO A 380 7.43 -28.22 17.65
CA PRO A 380 7.96 -27.37 18.70
C PRO A 380 9.36 -26.90 18.32
N HIS A 381 9.66 -25.63 18.52
CA HIS A 381 10.93 -24.96 18.17
C HIS A 381 11.12 -24.58 16.70
N ASN A 382 10.62 -23.39 16.32
CA ASN A 382 11.45 -22.52 15.50
C ASN A 382 11.12 -21.03 15.72
N GLY A 383 11.53 -20.54 16.89
CA GLY A 383 11.81 -19.13 17.12
C GLY A 383 13.26 -19.00 17.55
N ALA A 384 14.18 -18.86 16.60
CA ALA A 384 15.54 -18.42 16.89
C ALA A 384 16.01 -17.44 15.81
N SER A 385 16.28 -16.24 16.30
CA SER A 385 16.66 -15.03 15.59
C SER A 385 17.96 -15.17 14.80
N THR A 386 18.04 -14.39 13.73
CA THR A 386 19.26 -13.96 13.07
C THR A 386 20.14 -13.17 14.03
N GLU A 387 21.18 -13.79 14.59
CA GLU A 387 22.41 -13.12 15.05
C GLU A 387 23.45 -14.18 15.48
N ALA A 388 24.47 -14.39 14.65
CA ALA A 388 25.83 -14.90 14.96
C ALA A 388 26.37 -15.76 13.80
N VAL A 389 27.00 -15.12 12.80
CA VAL A 389 28.04 -15.79 11.99
C VAL A 389 29.24 -14.86 11.90
N ALA A 390 30.13 -14.99 12.89
CA ALA A 390 31.53 -14.62 12.74
C ALA A 390 32.39 -15.61 13.55
N LYS A 391 33.21 -16.38 12.82
CA LYS A 391 34.37 -17.19 13.23
C LYS A 391 34.08 -18.54 13.93
N ALA A 392 34.36 -19.66 13.24
CA ALA A 392 35.59 -20.45 13.39
C ALA A 392 35.49 -21.83 12.70
N ASP A 393 36.46 -22.07 11.81
CA ASP A 393 37.02 -23.26 11.12
C ASP A 393 36.22 -24.53 10.72
N PRO A 394 36.56 -25.13 9.55
CA PRO A 394 35.97 -26.36 9.04
C PRO A 394 36.79 -27.61 9.40
N ASP A 395 36.13 -28.68 9.84
CA ASP A 395 36.71 -30.02 9.99
C ASP A 395 36.24 -30.98 8.85
N PRO A 396 36.95 -32.10 8.60
CA PRO A 396 37.47 -32.42 7.27
C PRO A 396 36.57 -33.28 6.38
N ILE A 397 36.80 -33.14 5.08
CA ILE A 397 36.20 -33.90 3.98
C ILE A 397 36.72 -35.36 4.00
N PRO A 398 35.86 -36.39 3.91
CA PRO A 398 36.30 -37.79 3.78
C PRO A 398 36.93 -38.08 2.40
N PRO A 399 37.94 -38.96 2.31
CA PRO A 399 38.71 -39.16 1.07
C PRO A 399 37.91 -39.87 -0.03
N ALA A 400 38.13 -39.42 -1.27
CA ALA A 400 37.58 -39.97 -2.50
C ALA A 400 38.20 -41.35 -2.87
N PRO A 401 37.47 -42.21 -3.61
CA PRO A 401 37.93 -43.53 -3.99
C PRO A 401 39.06 -43.48 -5.04
N VAL A 402 40.09 -44.30 -4.81
CA VAL A 402 41.28 -44.45 -5.67
C VAL A 402 40.90 -45.18 -6.96
N ILE A 403 41.01 -44.47 -8.10
CA ILE A 403 41.02 -45.07 -9.43
C ILE A 403 42.47 -45.49 -9.74
N LYS A 404 42.69 -46.79 -9.96
CA LYS A 404 43.99 -47.35 -10.35
C LYS A 404 44.30 -47.00 -11.82
N PRO A 405 45.53 -46.61 -12.16
CA PRO A 405 45.91 -46.36 -13.54
C PRO A 405 46.17 -47.68 -14.29
N HIS A 406 45.60 -47.78 -15.49
CA HIS A 406 46.03 -48.75 -16.49
C HIS A 406 47.41 -48.36 -17.02
N GLY A 407 48.33 -49.32 -17.03
CA GLY A 407 49.58 -49.27 -17.76
C GLY A 407 50.04 -50.68 -18.08
N HIS A 408 49.75 -51.13 -19.30
CA HIS A 408 50.72 -51.67 -20.28
C HIS A 408 50.03 -51.93 -21.61
#